data_AF-A0A920BG92-F1
#
_entry.id   AF-A0A920BG92-F1
#
_cell.length_a   1.000
_cell.length_b   1.000
_cell.length_c   1.000
_cell.angle_alpha   90.00
_cell.angle_beta   90.00
_cell.angle_gamma   90.00
#
_symmetry.space_group_name_H-M   'P 1'
#
loop_
_entity.id
_entity.type
_entity.pdbx_description
1 polymer ?
#
loop_
_entity_poly.entity_id
_entity_poly.type
_entity_poly.pdbx_seq_one_letter_code
_entity_poly.pdbx_strand_id
1 'polypeptide(L)' 'MTGLKKTLKYWIKDIESTRKAYPLVKHPVIRTHPESGEKAVFTNNFFTSHIDGLSEDESNRFCDD' A
#
# COMPACT_ATOMS: atom_id res chain seq x y z
N MET A 1 11.57 38.47 3.43
CA MET A 1 10.49 37.53 3.08
C MET A 1 11.08 36.17 2.72
N THR A 2 11.56 35.41 3.70
CA THR A 2 12.29 34.15 3.43
C THR A 2 11.99 33.10 4.51
N GLY A 3 10.72 32.98 4.89
CA GLY A 3 10.29 32.14 6.02
C GLY A 3 9.34 30.99 5.68
N LEU A 4 8.84 30.89 4.44
CA LEU A 4 7.72 30.00 4.12
C LEU A 4 8.10 28.73 3.32
N LYS A 5 9.39 28.48 3.06
CA LYS A 5 9.84 27.31 2.26
C LYS A 5 10.31 26.11 3.10
N LYS A 6 10.33 26.22 4.43
CA LYS A 6 10.95 25.21 5.32
C LYS A 6 9.99 24.16 5.88
N THR A 7 8.68 24.36 5.74
CA THR A 7 7.66 23.51 6.38
C THR A 7 7.27 22.28 5.55
N LEU A 8 7.30 22.36 4.22
CA LEU A 8 6.88 21.25 3.35
C LEU A 8 7.90 20.09 3.30
N LYS A 9 9.20 20.40 3.45
CA LYS A 9 10.29 19.41 3.38
C LYS A 9 10.34 18.45 4.59
N TYR A 10 9.82 18.86 5.74
CA TYR A 10 9.81 18.02 6.96
C TYR A 10 8.65 17.01 6.99
N TRP A 11 7.62 17.19 6.17
CA TRP A 11 6.47 16.29 6.09
C TRP A 11 6.64 15.16 5.07
N ILE A 12 7.61 15.28 4.16
CA ILE A 12 8.03 14.19 3.30
C ILE A 12 9.01 13.35 4.12
N LYS A 13 8.48 12.44 4.94
CA LYS A 13 9.28 11.39 5.57
C LYS A 13 10.03 10.65 4.47
N ASP A 14 11.31 10.42 4.70
CA ASP A 14 12.21 9.70 3.81
C ASP A 14 11.59 8.36 3.35
N ILE A 15 11.16 8.33 2.08
CA ILE A 15 10.46 7.20 1.47
C ILE A 15 11.40 6.00 1.38
N GLU A 16 12.70 6.22 1.17
CA GLU A 16 13.68 5.15 1.04
C GLU A 16 13.90 4.41 2.36
N SER A 17 14.07 5.13 3.49
CA SER A 17 14.17 4.47 4.80
C SER A 17 12.90 3.73 5.18
N THR A 18 11.72 4.27 4.82
CA THR A 18 10.43 3.60 5.06
C THR A 18 10.35 2.27 4.30
N ARG A 19 10.70 2.26 3.00
CA ARG A 19 10.72 1.04 2.19
C ARG A 19 11.74 0.01 2.68
N LYS A 20 12.88 0.46 3.23
CA LYS A 20 13.88 -0.43 3.83
C LYS A 20 13.39 -1.06 5.14
N ALA A 21 12.66 -0.30 5.95
CA ALA A 21 12.09 -0.79 7.20
C ALA A 21 10.88 -1.72 6.98
N TYR A 22 10.10 -1.47 5.93
CA TYR A 22 8.88 -2.21 5.59
C TYR A 22 8.99 -2.80 4.18
N PRO A 23 9.68 -3.95 4.01
CA PRO A 23 9.77 -4.61 2.71
C PRO A 23 8.41 -5.13 2.25
N LEU A 24 8.25 -5.31 0.94
CA LEU A 24 7.05 -5.91 0.36
C LEU A 24 6.93 -7.37 0.79
N VAL A 25 5.75 -7.74 1.30
CA VAL A 25 5.42 -9.10 1.74
C VAL A 25 4.25 -9.61 0.90
N LYS A 26 4.31 -10.88 0.50
CA LYS A 26 3.22 -11.54 -0.22
C LYS A 26 2.14 -11.99 0.75
N HIS A 27 0.92 -11.58 0.47
CA HIS A 27 -0.28 -12.00 1.19
C HIS A 27 -1.32 -12.55 0.22
N PRO A 28 -2.17 -13.50 0.64
CA PRO A 28 -3.25 -13.99 -0.20
C PRO A 28 -4.31 -12.90 -0.41
N VAL A 29 -4.81 -12.78 -1.64
CA VAL A 29 -5.89 -11.84 -1.99
C VAL A 29 -7.20 -12.20 -1.29
N ILE A 30 -7.45 -13.48 -1.03
CA ILE A 30 -8.61 -13.93 -0.25
C ILE A 30 -8.12 -14.48 1.09
N ARG A 31 -8.62 -13.90 2.19
CA ARG A 31 -8.32 -14.33 3.55
C ARG A 31 -9.60 -14.73 4.29
N THR A 32 -9.48 -15.70 5.19
CA THR A 32 -10.53 -16.04 6.14
C THR A 32 -10.44 -15.13 7.37
N HIS A 33 -11.55 -14.47 7.71
CA HIS A 33 -11.64 -13.66 8.92
C HIS A 33 -11.51 -14.57 10.15
N PRO A 34 -10.61 -14.27 11.10
CA PRO A 34 -10.25 -15.20 12.17
C PRO A 34 -11.39 -15.51 13.14
N GLU A 35 -12.38 -14.61 13.27
CA GLU A 35 -13.48 -14.77 14.23
C GLU A 35 -14.75 -15.35 13.59
N SER A 36 -15.23 -14.75 12.50
CA SER A 36 -16.43 -15.21 11.76
C SER A 36 -16.20 -16.38 10.82
N GLY A 37 -14.96 -16.66 10.38
CA GLY A 37 -14.67 -17.70 9.40
C GLY A 37 -15.08 -17.37 7.96
N GLU A 38 -15.60 -16.16 7.72
CA GLU A 38 -15.99 -15.70 6.39
C GLU A 38 -14.78 -15.40 5.52
N LYS A 39 -14.92 -15.58 4.20
CA LYS A 39 -13.88 -15.21 3.23
C LYS A 39 -14.09 -13.78 2.78
N ALA A 40 -13.03 -12.99 2.82
CA ALA A 40 -13.04 -11.61 2.35
C ALA A 40 -11.84 -11.33 1.44
N VAL A 41 -11.99 -10.33 0.57
CA VAL A 41 -10.89 -9.78 -0.22
C VAL A 41 -10.00 -8.96 0.72
N PHE A 42 -8.72 -9.29 0.75
CA PHE A 42 -7.69 -8.63 1.55
C PHE A 42 -6.75 -7.85 0.61
N THR A 43 -7.28 -6.75 0.07
CA THR A 43 -6.55 -5.77 -0.73
C THR A 43 -6.83 -4.36 -0.17
N ASN A 44 -5.92 -3.42 -0.45
CA ASN A 44 -6.08 -2.01 -0.12
C ASN A 44 -5.11 -1.17 -0.96
N ASN A 45 -5.57 -0.01 -1.41
CA ASN A 45 -4.86 0.92 -2.28
C ASN A 45 -3.58 1.48 -1.67
N PHE A 46 -3.54 1.60 -0.34
CA PHE A 46 -2.39 2.20 0.34
C PHE A 46 -1.24 1.23 0.61
N PHE A 47 -1.52 -0.08 0.68
CA PHE A 47 -0.54 -1.09 1.11
C PHE A 47 -0.30 -2.19 0.08
N THR A 48 -1.19 -2.36 -0.90
CA THR A 48 -1.05 -3.39 -1.94
C THR A 48 -0.34 -2.79 -3.13
N SER A 49 0.79 -3.38 -3.53
CA SER A 49 1.56 -2.88 -4.68
C SER A 49 1.03 -3.37 -6.02
N HIS A 50 0.66 -4.65 -6.10
CA HIS A 50 0.09 -5.30 -7.28
C HIS A 50 -0.43 -6.69 -6.89
N ILE A 51 -1.25 -7.28 -7.76
CA ILE A 51 -1.74 -8.65 -7.64
C ILE A 51 -0.91 -9.56 -8.56
N ASP A 52 -0.29 -10.58 -7.99
CA ASP A 52 0.48 -11.59 -8.73
C ASP A 52 -0.41 -12.26 -9.81
N GLY A 53 0.05 -12.26 -11.06
CA GLY A 53 -0.61 -12.94 -12.18
C GLY A 53 -1.63 -12.11 -12.96
N LEU A 54 -1.88 -10.86 -12.57
CA LEU A 54 -2.65 -9.90 -13.36
C LEU A 54 -1.73 -8.95 -14.13
N SER A 55 -2.22 -8.38 -15.23
CA SER A 55 -1.56 -7.22 -15.85
C SER A 55 -1.62 -6.01 -14.92
N GLU A 56 -0.76 -5.01 -15.14
CA GLU A 56 -0.75 -3.76 -14.35
C GLU A 56 -2.11 -3.06 -14.40
N ASP A 57 -2.71 -2.94 -15.59
CA ASP A 57 -4.03 -2.32 -15.78
C ASP A 57 -5.13 -3.07 -15.02
N GLU A 58 -5.09 -4.41 -15.02
CA GLU A 58 -6.06 -5.23 -14.28
C GLU A 58 -5.85 -5.10 -12.77
N SER A 59 -4.60 -5.12 -12.31
CA SER A 59 -4.26 -4.98 -10.89
C SER A 59 -4.70 -3.62 -10.33
N ASN A 60 -4.49 -2.56 -11.08
CA ASN A 60 -4.84 -1.18 -10.72
C ASN A 60 -6.35 -1.03 -10.49
N ARG A 61 -7.19 -1.67 -11.32
CA ARG A 61 -8.65 -1.69 -11.10
C ARG A 61 -9.07 -2.26 -9.73
N PHE A 62 -8.26 -3.11 -9.11
CA PHE A 62 -8.56 -3.66 -7.78
C PHE A 62 -7.85 -2.92 -6.63
N CYS A 63 -6.89 -2.05 -6.94
CA CYS A 63 -6.06 -1.35 -5.96
C CYS A 63 -6.19 0.17 -6.03
N ASP A 64 -7.02 0.74 -6.91
CA ASP A 64 -7.18 2.20 -7.06
C ASP A 64 -8.56 2.75 -6.63
N ASP A 65 -9.53 1.89 -6.26
CA ASP A 65 -10.88 2.25 -5.77
C ASP A 65 -10.94 2.47 -4.25
#